data_AF-A0A940Q0H3-F1
#
_entry.id   AF-A0A940Q0H3-F1
#
_cell.length_a   1.000
_cell.length_b   1.000
_cell.length_c   1.000
_cell.angle_alpha   90.00
_cell.angle_beta   90.00
_cell.angle_gamma   90.00
#
_symmetry.space_group_name_H-M   'P 1'
#
loop_
_entity.id
_entity.type
_entity.pdbx_description
1 polymer ?
#
loop_
_entity_poly.entity_id
_entity_poly.type
_entity_poly.pdbx_seq_one_letter_code
_entity_poly.pdbx_strand_id
1 'polypeptide(L)'
;MKNLKIWRLAFVICTAVLSLASCSSDDESYSIYTFGLTSAINGNNVEIEAIELAYSDAYKMNGLKFNSQTFAPGTSKDLILTSCKQAENAILTSSMKFDGRYVYKVKSKDEVLYQKVYGIR
;
A
#
# COMPACT_ATOMS: atom_id res chain seq x y z
N MET A 1 37.63 38.66 -46.97
CA MET A 1 36.45 39.29 -46.34
C MET A 1 35.43 38.20 -46.01
N LYS A 2 35.01 38.09 -44.74
CA LYS A 2 33.66 37.72 -44.20
C LYS A 2 32.90 36.56 -44.88
N ASN A 3 32.40 35.49 -44.26
CA ASN A 3 31.96 35.13 -42.90
C ASN A 3 31.82 33.58 -42.85
N LEU A 4 32.30 32.89 -41.81
CA LEU A 4 31.52 32.35 -40.68
C LEU A 4 30.22 31.59 -41.04
N LYS A 5 30.22 30.26 -40.83
CA LYS A 5 29.11 29.50 -40.21
C LYS A 5 29.58 28.10 -39.79
N ILE A 6 29.93 28.01 -38.51
CA ILE A 6 30.12 26.80 -37.71
C ILE A 6 28.74 26.20 -37.46
N TRP A 7 28.42 24.98 -37.90
CA TRP A 7 27.42 24.15 -37.21
C TRP A 7 27.86 22.67 -37.22
N ARG A 8 27.71 22.08 -36.04
CA ARG A 8 28.29 20.84 -35.54
C ARG A 8 27.55 19.63 -36.11
N LEU A 9 28.24 18.51 -36.30
CA LEU A 9 27.85 17.24 -35.65
C LEU A 9 29.00 16.24 -35.75
N ALA A 10 29.58 15.95 -34.60
CA ALA A 10 30.70 15.05 -34.43
C ALA A 10 30.21 13.61 -34.32
N PHE A 11 30.94 12.72 -35.00
CA PHE A 11 31.36 11.39 -34.54
C PHE A 11 30.26 10.48 -33.95
N VAL A 12 29.67 9.70 -34.85
CA VAL A 12 29.14 8.37 -34.55
C VAL A 12 30.33 7.39 -34.52
N ILE A 13 30.20 6.34 -33.70
CA ILE A 13 31.05 5.15 -33.55
C ILE A 13 31.86 5.17 -32.24
N CYS A 14 31.33 4.49 -31.23
CA CYS A 14 32.12 3.49 -30.52
C CYS A 14 31.18 2.45 -29.90
N THR A 15 31.11 1.31 -30.58
CA THR A 15 30.52 0.05 -30.12
C THR A 15 31.23 -0.47 -28.87
N ALA A 16 30.41 -0.95 -27.94
CA ALA A 16 30.66 -2.08 -27.04
C ALA A 16 31.90 -2.03 -26.13
N VAL A 17 31.72 -1.59 -24.88
CA VAL A 17 32.57 -2.00 -23.76
C VAL A 17 31.70 -2.29 -22.54
N LEU A 18 31.55 -3.59 -22.29
CA LEU A 18 31.28 -4.26 -21.02
C LEU A 18 30.04 -3.88 -20.21
N SER A 19 28.99 -4.65 -20.49
CA SER A 19 28.24 -5.44 -19.52
C SER A 19 29.00 -5.77 -18.22
N LEU A 20 28.94 -4.85 -17.25
CA LEU A 20 28.88 -5.13 -15.82
C LEU A 20 27.78 -4.24 -15.23
N ALA A 21 26.58 -4.31 -15.79
CA ALA A 21 25.42 -4.15 -14.93
C ALA A 21 25.50 -5.34 -13.99
N SER A 22 26.02 -5.10 -12.79
CA SER A 22 25.93 -6.02 -11.68
C SER A 22 24.47 -6.46 -11.65
N CYS A 23 24.22 -7.68 -12.11
CA CYS A 23 22.99 -8.38 -11.84
C CYS A 23 23.10 -8.71 -10.36
N SER A 24 22.96 -7.70 -9.51
CA SER A 24 22.42 -7.93 -8.18
C SER A 24 21.02 -8.40 -8.49
N SER A 25 20.87 -9.71 -8.60
CA SER A 25 19.68 -10.38 -8.15
C SER A 25 19.54 -10.04 -6.66
N ASP A 26 19.19 -8.78 -6.39
CA ASP A 26 18.39 -8.45 -5.23
C ASP A 26 17.15 -9.28 -5.49
N ASP A 27 17.07 -10.41 -4.78
CA ASP A 27 15.80 -11.02 -4.47
C ASP A 27 14.95 -9.87 -3.90
N GLU A 28 14.23 -9.18 -4.77
CA GLU A 28 13.18 -8.24 -4.38
C GLU A 28 12.15 -9.10 -3.68
N SER A 29 12.37 -9.32 -2.40
CA SER A 29 11.44 -10.02 -1.53
C SER A 29 10.22 -9.12 -1.51
N TYR A 30 9.26 -9.41 -2.38
CA TYR A 30 8.02 -8.67 -2.45
C TYR A 30 7.44 -8.62 -1.04
N SER A 31 7.25 -7.41 -0.51
CA SER A 31 6.66 -7.26 0.82
C SER A 31 5.24 -7.79 0.79
N ILE A 32 4.97 -8.81 1.61
CA ILE A 32 3.63 -9.37 1.78
C ILE A 32 3.01 -8.68 2.99
N TYR A 33 1.90 -7.98 2.75
CA TYR A 33 1.17 -7.26 3.77
C TYR A 33 -0.01 -8.11 4.27
N THR A 34 -0.19 -8.15 5.58
CA THR A 34 -1.34 -8.75 6.26
C THR A 34 -2.13 -7.68 6.99
N PHE A 35 -3.44 -7.82 7.06
CA PHE A 35 -4.33 -6.81 7.65
C PHE A 35 -5.39 -7.41 8.58
N GLY A 36 -6.07 -6.58 9.35
CA GLY A 36 -7.22 -6.99 10.13
C GLY A 36 -7.22 -6.46 11.55
N LEU A 37 -8.21 -6.90 12.32
CA LEU A 37 -8.31 -6.58 13.74
C LEU A 37 -7.31 -7.41 14.55
N THR A 38 -6.51 -6.71 15.36
CA THR A 38 -5.45 -7.31 16.19
C THR A 38 -5.79 -7.31 17.68
N SER A 39 -6.81 -6.57 18.08
CA SER A 39 -7.32 -6.52 19.45
C SER A 39 -8.76 -6.02 19.44
N ALA A 40 -9.58 -6.58 20.32
CA ALA A 40 -10.94 -6.14 20.60
C ALA A 40 -11.18 -6.22 22.12
N ILE A 41 -11.70 -5.15 22.72
CA ILE A 41 -12.22 -5.12 24.09
C ILE A 41 -13.72 -4.90 23.99
N ASN A 42 -14.52 -5.72 24.69
CA ASN A 42 -15.98 -5.74 24.58
C ASN A 42 -16.45 -5.92 23.12
N GLY A 43 -15.89 -6.93 22.44
CA GLY A 43 -16.12 -7.14 21.01
C GLY A 43 -17.58 -7.45 20.69
N ASN A 44 -18.23 -6.55 19.96
CA ASN A 44 -19.53 -6.75 19.34
C ASN A 44 -19.31 -7.17 17.89
N ASN A 45 -19.87 -8.32 17.49
CA ASN A 45 -19.70 -8.86 16.13
C ASN A 45 -20.17 -7.89 15.05
N VAL A 46 -21.22 -7.10 15.31
CA VAL A 46 -21.74 -6.11 14.34
C VAL A 46 -20.72 -5.00 14.09
N GLU A 47 -20.03 -4.54 15.15
CA GLU A 47 -19.01 -3.51 15.05
C GLU A 47 -17.74 -4.02 14.37
N ILE A 48 -17.37 -5.27 14.67
CA ILE A 48 -16.26 -5.98 14.02
C ILE A 48 -16.52 -6.10 12.53
N GLU A 49 -17.67 -6.64 12.14
CA GLU A 49 -18.05 -6.83 10.73
C GLU A 49 -18.09 -5.50 9.99
N ALA A 50 -18.61 -4.44 10.61
CA ALA A 50 -18.65 -3.13 9.97
C ALA A 50 -17.26 -2.55 9.70
N ILE A 51 -16.32 -2.73 10.64
CA ILE A 51 -14.93 -2.34 10.40
C ILE A 51 -14.35 -3.19 9.26
N GLU A 52 -14.44 -4.52 9.35
CA GLU A 52 -13.85 -5.42 8.35
C GLU A 52 -14.42 -5.21 6.95
N LEU A 53 -15.73 -5.00 6.83
CA LEU A 53 -16.42 -4.68 5.57
C LEU A 53 -15.95 -3.35 5.00
N ALA A 54 -15.88 -2.29 5.80
CA ALA A 54 -15.43 -0.98 5.31
C ALA A 54 -14.00 -1.04 4.73
N TYR A 55 -13.09 -1.78 5.37
CA TYR A 55 -11.74 -1.98 4.84
C TYR A 55 -11.73 -2.88 3.60
N SER A 56 -12.41 -4.02 3.65
CA SER A 56 -12.52 -4.93 2.50
C SER A 56 -13.06 -4.21 1.26
N ASP A 57 -14.10 -3.40 1.42
CA ASP A 57 -14.73 -2.68 0.31
C ASP A 57 -13.81 -1.59 -0.22
N ALA A 58 -13.15 -0.81 0.65
CA ALA A 58 -12.16 0.16 0.20
C ALA A 58 -10.99 -0.50 -0.55
N TYR A 59 -10.52 -1.67 -0.10
CA TYR A 59 -9.50 -2.42 -0.82
C TYR A 59 -9.98 -2.88 -2.19
N LYS A 60 -11.18 -3.46 -2.28
CA LYS A 60 -11.77 -3.90 -3.55
C LYS A 60 -12.00 -2.74 -4.52
N MET A 61 -12.49 -1.60 -4.02
CA MET A 61 -12.72 -0.39 -4.83
C MET A 61 -11.44 0.16 -5.47
N ASN A 62 -10.31 0.04 -4.78
CA ASN A 62 -9.00 0.43 -5.33
C ASN A 62 -8.31 -0.71 -6.10
N GLY A 63 -8.99 -1.84 -6.31
CA GLY A 63 -8.48 -2.96 -7.09
C GLY A 63 -7.42 -3.81 -6.38
N LEU A 64 -7.27 -3.69 -5.06
CA LEU A 64 -6.35 -4.54 -4.30
C LEU A 64 -6.87 -5.97 -4.28
N LYS A 65 -5.98 -6.91 -4.58
CA LYS A 65 -6.25 -8.35 -4.51
C LYS A 65 -5.74 -8.89 -3.19
N PHE A 66 -6.57 -9.66 -2.49
CA PHE A 66 -6.22 -10.27 -1.23
C PHE A 66 -7.01 -11.57 -1.00
N ASN A 67 -6.48 -12.45 -0.16
CA ASN A 67 -7.17 -13.64 0.34
C ASN A 67 -7.15 -13.59 1.87
N SER A 68 -8.26 -13.90 2.56
CA SER A 68 -8.32 -14.10 4.02
C SER A 68 -7.30 -13.27 4.83
N GLN A 69 -7.27 -11.95 4.62
CA GLN A 69 -6.38 -10.98 5.29
C GLN A 69 -4.92 -10.81 4.80
N THR A 70 -4.54 -11.40 3.67
CA THR A 70 -3.20 -11.23 3.06
C THR A 70 -3.32 -10.63 1.67
N PHE A 71 -2.60 -9.53 1.42
CA PHE A 71 -2.53 -8.91 0.10
C PHE A 71 -1.67 -9.74 -0.86
N ALA A 72 -1.98 -9.65 -2.15
CA ALA A 72 -1.15 -10.25 -3.19
C ALA A 72 0.30 -9.69 -3.12
N PRO A 73 1.34 -10.50 -3.38
CA PRO A 73 2.71 -10.03 -3.44
C PRO A 73 2.87 -8.86 -4.42
N GLY A 74 3.68 -7.87 -4.05
CA GLY A 74 3.91 -6.68 -4.88
C GLY A 74 2.79 -5.64 -4.81
N THR A 75 1.80 -5.80 -3.91
CA THR A 75 0.79 -4.76 -3.68
C THR A 75 1.44 -3.46 -3.20
N SER A 76 1.06 -2.35 -3.82
CA SER A 76 1.59 -1.02 -3.49
C SER A 76 1.23 -0.56 -2.08
N LYS A 77 2.25 -0.16 -1.31
CA LYS A 77 2.12 0.44 0.03
C LYS A 77 1.20 1.68 0.02
N ASP A 78 1.38 2.56 -0.96
CA ASP A 78 0.60 3.80 -1.04
C ASP A 78 -0.87 3.55 -1.35
N LEU A 79 -1.14 2.53 -2.18
CA LEU A 79 -2.51 2.14 -2.51
C LEU A 79 -3.22 1.55 -1.28
N ILE A 80 -2.54 0.69 -0.52
CA ILE A 80 -3.04 0.19 0.78
C ILE A 80 -3.38 1.34 1.72
N LEU A 81 -2.46 2.29 1.91
CA LEU A 81 -2.67 3.43 2.81
C LEU A 81 -3.84 4.33 2.35
N THR A 82 -3.97 4.51 1.04
CA THR A 82 -5.09 5.27 0.44
C THR A 82 -6.42 4.58 0.74
N SER A 83 -6.51 3.27 0.54
CA SER A 83 -7.72 2.51 0.89
C SER A 83 -8.03 2.53 2.38
N CYS A 84 -7.02 2.49 3.25
CA CYS A 84 -7.23 2.60 4.69
C CYS A 84 -7.90 3.92 5.07
N LYS A 85 -7.43 5.05 4.50
CA LYS A 85 -8.05 6.37 4.73
C LYS A 85 -9.50 6.44 4.24
N GLN A 86 -9.80 5.78 3.11
CA GLN A 86 -11.17 5.71 2.60
C GLN A 86 -12.09 4.91 3.54
N ALA A 87 -11.61 3.78 4.06
CA ALA A 87 -12.33 2.98 5.05
C ALA A 87 -12.56 3.78 6.36
N GLU A 88 -11.54 4.51 6.83
CA GLU A 88 -11.69 5.42 7.98
C GLU A 88 -12.80 6.44 7.76
N ASN A 89 -12.82 7.07 6.58
CA ASN A 89 -13.83 8.06 6.24
C ASN A 89 -15.23 7.43 6.17
N ALA A 90 -15.37 6.27 5.52
CA ALA A 90 -16.64 5.56 5.44
C ALA A 90 -17.20 5.25 6.84
N ILE A 91 -16.37 4.72 7.74
CA ILE A 91 -16.73 4.45 9.13
C ILE A 91 -17.09 5.76 9.86
N LEU A 92 -16.30 6.82 9.71
CA LEU A 92 -16.54 8.11 10.36
C LEU A 92 -17.87 8.74 9.93
N THR A 93 -18.22 8.61 8.64
CA THR A 93 -19.48 9.14 8.10
C THR A 93 -20.68 8.22 8.29
N SER A 94 -20.46 7.00 8.78
CA SER A 94 -21.55 6.08 9.12
C SER A 94 -22.27 6.53 10.39
N SER A 95 -23.52 6.10 10.57
CA SER A 95 -24.27 6.28 11.83
C SER A 95 -23.89 5.26 12.91
N MET A 96 -22.86 4.44 12.68
CA MET A 96 -22.44 3.41 13.62
C MET A 96 -21.80 4.02 14.85
N LYS A 97 -22.27 3.58 16.01
CA LYS A 97 -21.65 3.84 17.31
C LYS A 97 -20.86 2.61 17.72
N PHE A 98 -19.70 2.83 18.32
CA PHE A 98 -18.83 1.76 18.80
C PHE A 98 -18.86 1.75 20.32
N ASP A 99 -19.36 0.67 20.90
CA ASP A 99 -19.31 0.45 22.35
C ASP A 99 -18.00 -0.28 22.74
N GLY A 100 -17.44 -1.06 21.81
CA GLY A 100 -16.16 -1.75 21.99
C GLY A 100 -14.95 -0.85 21.77
N ARG A 101 -13.75 -1.44 21.87
CA ARG A 101 -12.48 -0.83 21.42
C ARG A 101 -11.70 -1.80 20.56
N TYR A 102 -11.40 -1.39 19.33
CA TYR A 102 -10.82 -2.22 18.29
C TYR A 102 -9.52 -1.62 17.75
N VAL A 103 -8.54 -2.46 17.44
CA VAL A 103 -7.30 -2.03 16.80
C VAL A 103 -7.14 -2.73 15.47
N TYR A 104 -7.36 -2.00 14.39
CA TYR A 104 -7.10 -2.46 13.03
C TYR A 104 -5.64 -2.17 12.65
N LYS A 105 -4.96 -3.12 12.02
CA LYS A 105 -3.58 -2.93 11.52
C LYS A 105 -3.40 -3.46 10.12
N VAL A 106 -2.43 -2.89 9.41
CA VAL A 106 -1.75 -3.51 8.27
C VAL A 106 -0.28 -3.62 8.61
N LYS A 107 0.33 -4.78 8.39
CA LYS A 107 1.74 -5.05 8.72
C LYS A 107 2.42 -5.89 7.65
N SER A 108 3.74 -5.77 7.56
CA SER A 108 4.62 -6.67 6.81
C SER A 108 5.74 -7.12 7.74
N LYS A 109 5.85 -8.42 8.00
CA LYS A 109 6.76 -8.98 9.02
C LYS A 109 6.61 -8.23 10.36
N ASP A 110 7.66 -7.55 10.81
CA ASP A 110 7.70 -6.79 12.07
C ASP A 110 7.35 -5.29 11.90
N GLU A 111 7.14 -4.81 10.67
CA GLU A 111 6.78 -3.42 10.39
C GLU A 111 5.25 -3.25 10.38
N VAL A 112 4.75 -2.34 11.22
CA VAL A 112 3.37 -1.87 11.15
C VAL A 112 3.29 -0.76 10.11
N LEU A 113 2.64 -1.04 8.98
CA LEU A 113 2.40 -0.08 7.92
C LEU A 113 1.31 0.93 8.31
N TYR A 114 0.26 0.43 8.95
CA TYR A 114 -0.91 1.22 9.29
C TYR A 114 -1.55 0.70 10.57
N GLN A 115 -2.08 1.62 11.38
CA GLN A 115 -2.84 1.28 12.58
C GLN A 115 -3.95 2.30 12.83
N LYS A 116 -5.15 1.81 13.15
CA LYS A 116 -6.25 2.64 13.62
C LYS A 116 -6.95 2.02 14.81
N VAL A 117 -7.26 2.87 15.78
CA VAL A 117 -8.08 2.51 16.93
C VAL A 117 -9.49 3.04 16.70
N TYR A 118 -10.48 2.15 16.80
CA TYR A 118 -11.90 2.46 16.84
C TYR A 118 -12.42 2.18 18.25
N GLY A 119 -13.41 2.92 18.70
CA GLY A 119 -14.09 2.64 19.95
C GLY A 119 -14.94 3.78 20.44
N ILE A 120 -15.32 3.73 21.72
CA ILE A 120 -16.28 4.62 22.39
C ILE A 120 -16.13 6.08 21.93
N ARG A 121 -17.18 6.55 21.24
CA ARG A 121 -17.41 7.92 20.78
C ARG A 121 -18.83 8.33 21.13
#